data_AF-A0A1V5CME9-F1
#
_entry.id   AF-A0A1V5CME9-F1
#
_cell.length_a   1.000
_cell.length_b   1.000
_cell.length_c   1.000
_cell.angle_alpha   90.00
_cell.angle_beta   90.00
_cell.angle_gamma   90.00
#
_symmetry.space_group_name_H-M   'P 1'
#
loop_
_entity.id
_entity.type
_entity.pdbx_description
1 polymer ?
#
loop_
_entity_poly.entity_id
_entity_poly.type
_entity_poly.pdbx_seq_one_letter_code
_entity_poly.pdbx_strand_id
1 'polypeptide(L)'
;MGIFDAIIKGVGSQILGGTPQVQGGLVEQILGLINNPQTGGLSGLIEQFTNKGLGDAVSSWVSTGENQPVSGEQIEQMLGSEKIQEIAQNLGISGADASGGFAALLPQIIDKLTPEGTVPEGGILEQGIGLLKKTLLGG
;
A
#
# COMPACT_ATOMS: atom_id res chain seq x y z
N MET A 1 -1.42 41.11 8.03
CA MET A 1 -1.67 39.72 7.58
C MET A 1 -0.65 39.40 6.52
N GLY A 2 0.30 38.52 6.84
CA GLY A 2 1.52 38.37 6.07
C GLY A 2 1.33 37.52 4.83
N ILE A 3 2.02 37.90 3.75
CA ILE A 3 2.32 37.05 2.59
C ILE A 3 2.85 35.66 2.97
N PHE A 4 3.38 35.51 4.19
CA PHE A 4 3.78 34.24 4.80
C PHE A 4 2.60 33.28 5.01
N ASP A 5 1.41 33.78 5.38
CA ASP A 5 0.20 32.97 5.55
C ASP A 5 -0.38 32.53 4.19
N ALA A 6 -0.22 33.38 3.17
CA ALA A 6 -0.64 33.08 1.79
C ALA A 6 0.29 32.08 1.08
N ILE A 7 1.57 32.02 1.45
CA ILE A 7 2.52 31.01 0.94
C ILE A 7 2.36 29.68 1.70
N ILE A 8 2.11 29.71 3.01
CA ILE A 8 1.79 28.50 3.79
C ILE A 8 0.48 27.87 3.31
N LYS A 9 -0.53 28.68 2.98
CA LYS A 9 -1.82 28.19 2.45
C LYS A 9 -1.82 27.95 0.94
N GLY A 10 -0.86 28.51 0.20
CA GLY A 10 -0.83 28.47 -1.27
C GLY A 10 0.22 27.53 -1.89
N VAL A 11 1.29 27.19 -1.17
CA VAL A 11 2.43 26.42 -1.73
C VAL A 11 2.74 25.16 -0.92
N GLY A 12 2.45 25.13 0.39
CA GLY A 12 2.62 23.92 1.20
C GLY A 12 1.58 22.82 0.91
N SER A 13 0.43 23.20 0.37
CA SER A 13 -0.76 22.33 0.28
C SER A 13 -1.11 21.81 -1.11
N GLN A 14 -0.42 22.20 -2.20
CA GLN A 14 -1.06 22.06 -3.51
C GLN A 14 -0.54 20.96 -4.46
N ILE A 15 0.65 20.38 -4.36
CA ILE A 15 1.10 19.58 -5.52
C ILE A 15 2.02 18.39 -5.22
N LEU A 16 1.71 17.57 -4.20
CA LEU A 16 2.43 16.31 -3.85
C LEU A 16 3.69 16.49 -2.97
N GLY A 17 3.64 17.43 -2.02
CA GLY A 17 4.69 17.67 -1.02
C GLY A 17 4.80 16.61 0.08
N GLY A 18 4.79 15.32 -0.28
CA GLY A 18 5.19 14.29 0.67
C GLY A 18 6.66 14.51 0.99
N THR A 19 6.99 14.97 2.19
CA THR A 19 8.36 14.85 2.69
C THR A 19 8.77 13.38 2.56
N PRO A 20 10.06 13.06 2.34
CA PRO A 20 10.55 11.67 2.34
C PRO A 20 10.05 10.88 3.55
N GLN A 21 9.78 11.57 4.65
CA GLN A 21 9.18 11.06 5.87
C GLN A 21 7.71 10.63 5.72
N VAL A 22 6.86 11.41 5.02
CA VAL A 22 5.48 11.01 4.72
C VAL A 22 5.46 9.82 3.76
N GLN A 23 6.30 9.84 2.72
CA GLN A 23 6.38 8.72 1.78
C GLN A 23 6.88 7.44 2.47
N GLY A 24 7.92 7.53 3.31
CA GLY A 24 8.40 6.42 4.12
C GLY A 24 7.30 5.88 5.05
N GLY A 25 6.59 6.77 5.73
CA GLY A 25 5.47 6.39 6.59
C GLY A 25 4.32 5.71 5.83
N LEU A 26 3.97 6.17 4.62
CA LEU A 26 2.98 5.50 3.77
C LEU A 26 3.43 4.09 3.37
N VAL A 27 4.70 3.93 2.98
CA VAL A 27 5.27 2.61 2.65
C VAL A 27 5.22 1.69 3.86
N GLU A 28 5.59 2.18 5.05
CA GLU A 28 5.49 1.40 6.30
C GLU A 28 4.06 0.95 6.60
N GLN A 29 3.06 1.83 6.41
CA GLN A 29 1.64 1.48 6.61
C GLN A 29 1.16 0.44 5.59
N ILE A 30 1.55 0.58 4.30
CA ILE A 30 1.21 -0.38 3.25
C ILE A 30 1.83 -1.75 3.57
N LEU A 31 3.12 -1.78 3.92
CA LEU A 31 3.80 -3.02 4.31
C LEU A 31 3.17 -3.63 5.56
N GLY A 32 2.76 -2.80 6.53
CA GLY A 32 2.04 -3.24 7.71
C GLY A 32 0.70 -3.92 7.38
N LEU A 33 -0.08 -3.36 6.44
CA LEU A 33 -1.32 -3.96 5.96
C LEU A 33 -1.07 -5.28 5.22
N ILE A 34 -0.09 -5.32 4.32
CA ILE A 34 0.24 -6.52 3.53
C ILE A 34 0.76 -7.64 4.42
N ASN A 35 1.48 -7.30 5.49
CA ASN A 35 1.99 -8.28 6.45
C ASN A 35 1.01 -8.57 7.59
N ASN A 36 -0.17 -7.96 7.61
CA ASN A 36 -1.09 -8.13 8.73
C ASN A 36 -1.76 -9.53 8.67
N PRO A 37 -1.46 -10.44 9.61
CA PRO A 37 -2.06 -11.77 9.61
C PRO A 37 -3.57 -11.73 9.91
N GLN A 38 -4.07 -10.68 10.56
CA GLN A 38 -5.50 -10.55 10.87
C GLN A 38 -6.34 -10.31 9.62
N THR A 39 -5.77 -9.69 8.58
CA THR A 39 -6.45 -9.45 7.29
C THR A 39 -6.15 -10.53 6.26
N GLY A 40 -5.44 -11.61 6.64
CA GLY A 40 -4.99 -12.65 5.72
C GLY A 40 -3.76 -12.26 4.89
N GLY A 41 -3.00 -11.25 5.32
CA GLY A 41 -1.83 -10.73 4.62
C GLY A 41 -2.12 -10.25 3.19
N LEU A 42 -1.15 -10.42 2.30
CA LEU A 42 -1.28 -10.05 0.88
C LEU A 42 -2.48 -10.74 0.21
N SER A 43 -2.62 -12.05 0.40
CA SER A 43 -3.71 -12.84 -0.21
C SER A 43 -5.09 -12.34 0.23
N GLY A 44 -5.26 -12.06 1.53
CA GLY A 44 -6.53 -11.54 2.03
C GLY A 44 -6.83 -10.11 1.58
N LEU A 45 -5.81 -9.26 1.37
CA LEU A 45 -6.00 -7.96 0.70
C LEU A 45 -6.44 -8.13 -0.75
N ILE A 46 -5.80 -9.03 -1.49
CA ILE A 46 -6.15 -9.31 -2.89
C ILE A 46 -7.59 -9.81 -2.99
N GLU A 47 -8.00 -10.73 -2.12
CA GLU A 47 -9.38 -11.17 -2.01
C GLU A 47 -10.33 -10.02 -1.70
N GLN A 48 -10.00 -9.14 -0.75
CA GLN A 48 -10.87 -8.00 -0.41
C GLN A 48 -11.08 -7.05 -1.59
N PHE A 49 -10.02 -6.71 -2.32
CA PHE A 49 -10.12 -5.87 -3.51
C PHE A 49 -10.90 -6.56 -4.62
N THR A 50 -10.69 -7.86 -4.82
CA THR A 50 -11.43 -8.67 -5.80
C THR A 50 -12.92 -8.70 -5.48
N ASN A 51 -13.29 -8.97 -4.22
CA ASN A 51 -14.67 -8.97 -3.75
C ASN A 51 -15.38 -7.62 -3.89
N LYS A 52 -14.61 -6.53 -3.90
CA LYS A 52 -15.11 -5.16 -4.07
C LYS A 52 -15.05 -4.64 -5.51
N GLY A 53 -14.72 -5.49 -6.48
CA GLY A 53 -14.77 -5.16 -7.91
C GLY A 53 -13.48 -4.57 -8.50
N LEU A 54 -12.36 -4.61 -7.76
CA LEU A 54 -11.03 -4.21 -8.27
C LEU A 54 -10.15 -5.42 -8.65
N GLY A 55 -10.76 -6.57 -8.93
CA GLY A 55 -10.02 -7.82 -9.24
C GLY A 55 -9.05 -7.66 -10.40
N ASP A 56 -9.46 -7.03 -11.50
CA ASP A 56 -8.59 -6.79 -12.66
C ASP A 56 -7.40 -5.90 -12.33
N ALA A 57 -7.61 -4.85 -11.53
CA ALA A 57 -6.55 -3.96 -11.11
C ALA A 57 -5.52 -4.72 -10.26
N VAL A 58 -5.98 -5.46 -9.26
CA VAL A 58 -5.07 -6.22 -8.38
C VAL A 58 -4.39 -7.36 -9.11
N SER A 59 -5.08 -8.03 -10.03
CA SER A 59 -4.48 -9.06 -10.88
C SER A 59 -3.37 -8.46 -11.76
N SER A 60 -3.51 -7.23 -12.24
CA SER A 60 -2.45 -6.55 -12.98
C SER A 60 -1.21 -6.28 -12.12
N TRP A 61 -1.40 -5.97 -10.83
CA TRP A 61 -0.30 -5.72 -9.89
C TRP A 61 0.44 -6.99 -9.49
N VAL A 62 -0.27 -8.12 -9.47
CA VAL A 62 0.34 -9.42 -9.19
C VAL A 62 1.09 -9.93 -10.42
N SER A 63 0.62 -9.58 -11.61
CA SER A 63 1.21 -10.01 -12.89
C SER A 63 2.51 -9.28 -13.20
N THR A 64 3.26 -9.79 -14.18
CA THR A 64 4.52 -9.16 -14.67
C THR A 64 4.30 -8.05 -15.71
N GLY A 65 3.05 -7.60 -15.86
CA GLY A 65 2.62 -6.60 -16.85
C GLY A 65 2.63 -5.17 -16.32
N GLU A 66 1.95 -4.27 -17.03
CA GLU A 66 1.76 -2.91 -16.54
C GLU A 66 0.71 -2.88 -15.41
N ASN A 67 1.07 -2.24 -14.30
CA ASN A 67 0.16 -2.03 -13.18
C ASN A 67 -0.97 -1.07 -13.57
N GLN A 68 -2.22 -1.53 -13.44
CA GLN A 68 -3.35 -0.64 -13.64
C GLN A 68 -3.39 0.43 -12.54
N PRO A 69 -3.59 1.70 -12.92
CA PRO A 69 -3.75 2.78 -11.96
C PRO A 69 -5.09 2.63 -11.23
N VAL A 70 -5.09 3.01 -9.96
CA VAL A 70 -6.30 3.15 -9.15
C VAL A 70 -6.38 4.56 -8.60
N SER A 71 -7.59 4.97 -8.22
CA SER A 71 -7.84 6.30 -7.63
C SER A 71 -7.81 6.24 -6.10
N GLY A 72 -7.49 7.37 -5.44
CA GLY A 72 -7.56 7.46 -3.97
C GLY A 72 -8.94 7.11 -3.43
N GLU A 73 -10.00 7.50 -4.13
CA GLU A 73 -11.38 7.13 -3.78
C GLU A 73 -11.62 5.62 -3.79
N GLN A 74 -11.05 4.91 -4.77
CA GLN A 74 -11.14 3.46 -4.85
C GLN A 74 -10.40 2.82 -3.68
N ILE A 75 -9.19 3.29 -3.36
CA ILE A 75 -8.44 2.85 -2.17
C ILE A 75 -9.23 3.05 -0.89
N GLU A 76 -9.85 4.23 -0.72
CA GLU A 76 -10.64 4.53 0.48
C GLU A 76 -11.86 3.60 0.58
N GLN A 77 -12.52 3.32 -0.54
CA GLN A 77 -13.62 2.34 -0.58
C GLN A 77 -13.16 0.92 -0.23
N MET A 78 -11.92 0.55 -0.58
CA MET A 78 -11.36 -0.77 -0.27
C MET A 78 -10.95 -0.90 1.19
N LEU A 79 -10.12 0.00 1.68
CA LEU A 79 -9.53 -0.05 3.03
C LEU A 79 -10.47 0.51 4.11
N GLY A 80 -11.46 1.30 3.72
CA GLY A 80 -12.37 2.02 4.60
C GLY A 80 -11.82 3.39 5.00
N SER A 81 -12.71 4.38 5.07
CA SER A 81 -12.37 5.76 5.44
C SER A 81 -11.74 5.84 6.85
N GLU A 82 -12.14 4.97 7.78
CA GLU A 82 -11.60 4.96 9.15
C GLU A 82 -10.09 4.63 9.15
N LYS A 83 -9.66 3.65 8.34
CA LYS A 83 -8.24 3.27 8.24
C LYS A 83 -7.42 4.36 7.55
N ILE A 84 -7.96 4.95 6.48
CA ILE A 84 -7.32 6.07 5.79
C ILE A 84 -7.17 7.28 6.73
N GLN A 85 -8.19 7.58 7.53
CA GLN A 85 -8.14 8.66 8.51
C GLN A 85 -7.13 8.39 9.63
N GLU A 86 -6.99 7.15 10.10
CA GLU A 86 -5.97 6.78 11.08
C GLU A 86 -4.55 7.03 10.53
N ILE A 87 -4.29 6.56 9.30
CA ILE A 87 -3.00 6.76 8.63
C ILE A 87 -2.72 8.25 8.41
N ALA A 88 -3.73 8.99 7.94
CA ALA A 88 -3.62 10.42 7.72
C ALA A 88 -3.27 11.17 9.00
N GLN A 89 -3.91 10.83 10.13
CA GLN A 89 -3.60 11.39 11.45
C GLN A 89 -2.18 11.03 11.92
N ASN A 90 -1.76 9.78 11.75
CA ASN A 90 -0.41 9.33 12.13
C ASN A 90 0.70 10.05 11.35
N LEU A 91 0.43 10.39 10.09
CA LEU A 91 1.39 11.06 9.22
C LEU A 91 1.22 12.60 9.21
N GLY A 92 0.18 13.13 9.87
CA GLY A 92 -0.12 14.56 9.88
C GLY A 92 -0.56 15.12 8.52
N ILE A 93 -1.22 14.30 7.69
CA ILE A 93 -1.67 14.65 6.34
C ILE A 93 -3.20 14.56 6.21
N SER A 94 -3.75 14.99 5.08
CA SER A 94 -5.18 14.85 4.79
C SER A 94 -5.53 13.40 4.40
N GLY A 95 -6.78 12.98 4.63
CA GLY A 95 -7.26 11.67 4.17
C GLY A 95 -7.12 11.47 2.67
N ALA A 96 -7.38 12.52 1.88
CA ALA A 96 -7.18 12.51 0.42
C ALA A 96 -5.71 12.34 0.00
N ASP A 97 -4.77 12.93 0.75
CA ASP A 97 -3.33 12.76 0.49
C ASP A 97 -2.88 11.34 0.85
N ALA A 98 -3.40 10.78 1.95
CA ALA A 98 -3.15 9.41 2.34
C ALA A 98 -3.68 8.42 1.30
N SER A 99 -4.95 8.54 0.91
CA SER A 99 -5.57 7.65 -0.07
C SER A 99 -4.94 7.79 -1.46
N GLY A 100 -4.60 9.01 -1.89
CA GLY A 100 -3.87 9.27 -3.12
C GLY A 100 -2.45 8.68 -3.10
N GLY A 101 -1.74 8.82 -1.98
CA GLY A 101 -0.42 8.21 -1.79
C GLY A 101 -0.46 6.68 -1.84
N PHE A 102 -1.46 6.08 -1.21
CA PHE A 102 -1.72 4.64 -1.32
C PHE A 102 -2.02 4.22 -2.76
N ALA A 103 -2.86 4.98 -3.47
CA ALA A 103 -3.20 4.67 -4.85
C ALA A 103 -1.98 4.66 -5.79
N ALA A 104 -0.96 5.48 -5.49
CA ALA A 104 0.29 5.53 -6.25
C ALA A 104 1.30 4.44 -5.84
N LEU A 105 1.39 4.11 -4.55
CA LEU A 105 2.42 3.23 -3.99
C LEU A 105 1.99 1.76 -3.89
N LEU A 106 0.73 1.50 -3.56
CA LEU A 106 0.20 0.14 -3.34
C LEU A 106 0.41 -0.77 -4.56
N PRO A 107 0.10 -0.36 -5.81
CA PRO A 107 0.35 -1.20 -6.99
C PRO A 107 1.81 -1.60 -7.14
N GLN A 108 2.73 -0.65 -6.90
CA GLN A 108 4.17 -0.87 -7.05
C GLN A 108 4.72 -1.80 -5.97
N ILE A 109 4.22 -1.69 -4.74
CA ILE A 109 4.66 -2.55 -3.63
C ILE A 109 4.18 -3.98 -3.86
N ILE A 110 2.95 -4.18 -4.32
CA ILE A 110 2.41 -5.51 -4.62
C ILE A 110 3.24 -6.16 -5.74
N ASP A 111 3.45 -5.47 -6.86
CA ASP A 111 4.32 -5.91 -7.96
C ASP A 111 5.71 -6.36 -7.49
N LYS A 112 6.34 -5.57 -6.61
CA LYS A 112 7.67 -5.91 -6.06
C LYS A 112 7.65 -7.13 -5.12
N LEU A 113 6.51 -7.45 -4.52
CA LEU A 113 6.32 -8.62 -3.67
C LEU A 113 5.87 -9.86 -4.46
N THR A 114 5.43 -9.68 -5.70
CA THR A 114 5.00 -10.76 -6.62
C THR A 114 5.85 -10.80 -7.91
N PRO A 115 7.19 -10.86 -7.82
CA PRO A 115 8.06 -10.80 -9.00
C PRO A 115 7.86 -11.98 -9.97
N GLU A 116 7.31 -13.10 -9.48
CA GLU A 116 7.04 -14.30 -10.29
C GLU A 116 5.66 -14.28 -10.95
N GLY A 117 4.89 -13.19 -10.82
CA GLY A 117 3.53 -13.15 -11.34
C GLY A 117 2.51 -13.86 -10.43
N THR A 118 2.92 -14.23 -9.21
CA THR A 118 2.14 -15.05 -8.30
C THR A 118 2.20 -14.50 -6.88
N VAL A 119 1.10 -14.70 -6.14
CA VAL A 119 1.07 -14.38 -4.72
C VAL A 119 1.81 -15.49 -3.98
N PRO A 120 2.84 -15.17 -3.18
CA PRO A 120 3.54 -16.17 -2.41
C PRO A 120 2.59 -16.91 -1.45
N GLU A 121 2.44 -18.22 -1.64
CA GLU A 121 1.68 -19.08 -0.74
C GLU A 121 2.45 -19.25 0.58
N GLY A 122 1.78 -18.91 1.69
CA GLY A 122 2.42 -18.77 3.00
C GLY A 122 3.11 -17.41 3.11
N GLY A 123 2.71 -16.60 4.08
CA GLY A 123 3.31 -15.29 4.30
C GLY A 123 4.83 -15.37 4.43
N ILE A 124 5.51 -14.21 4.44
CA ILE A 124 6.99 -14.10 4.50
C ILE A 124 7.61 -15.02 5.58
N LEU A 125 6.86 -15.26 6.67
CA LEU A 125 7.18 -16.19 7.75
C LEU A 125 7.26 -17.67 7.33
N GLU A 126 6.29 -18.17 6.54
CA GLU A 126 6.30 -19.54 6.04
C GLU A 126 7.38 -19.76 4.98
N GLN A 127 7.62 -18.76 4.13
CA GLN A 127 8.77 -18.77 3.22
C GLN A 127 10.09 -18.80 3.99
N GLY A 128 10.20 -18.02 5.07
CA GLY A 128 11.34 -18.06 5.98
C GLY A 128 11.57 -19.45 6.58
N ILE A 129 10.51 -20.14 7.01
CA ILE A 129 10.57 -21.51 7.53
C ILE A 129 10.91 -22.52 6.42
N GLY A 130 10.41 -22.33 5.21
CA GLY A 130 10.73 -23.15 4.04
C GLY A 130 12.22 -23.06 3.66
N LEU A 131 12.79 -21.86 3.70
CA LEU A 131 14.22 -21.63 3.48
C LEU A 131 15.07 -22.27 4.59
N LEU A 132 14.69 -22.08 5.85
CA LEU A 132 15.37 -22.70 6.99
C LEU A 132 15.37 -24.23 6.88
N LYS A 133 14.23 -24.85 6.52
CA LYS A 133 14.14 -26.30 6.30
C LYS A 133 15.01 -26.75 5.13
N LYS A 134 15.02 -26.02 4.01
CA LYS A 134 15.85 -26.36 2.84
C LYS A 134 17.35 -26.27 3.16
N THR A 135 17.77 -25.28 3.95
CA THR A 135 19.17 -25.13 4.39
C THR A 135 19.56 -26.16 5.45
N LEU A 136 18.66 -26.53 6.37
CA LEU A 136 18.95 -27.49 7.45
C LEU A 136 18.84 -28.96 7.02
N LEU A 137 18.06 -29.27 6.00
CA LEU A 137 17.85 -30.65 5.51
C LEU A 137 18.64 -30.98 4.24
N GLY A 138 19.34 -29.98 3.66
CA GLY A 138 20.04 -30.09 2.38
C GLY A 138 21.58 -29.96 2.46
N GLY A 139 22.17 -30.19 3.64
CA GLY A 139 23.62 -30.22 3.87
C GLY A 139 24.09 -31.57 4.38
#